data_AF-A0A9D8TA72-F1
#
_entry.id   AF-A0A9D8TA72-F1
#
_cell.length_a   1.000
_cell.length_b   1.000
_cell.length_c   1.000
_cell.angle_alpha   90.00
_cell.angle_beta   90.00
_cell.angle_gamma   90.00
#
_symmetry.space_group_name_H-M   'P 1'
#
loop_
_entity.id
_entity.type
_entity.pdbx_description
1 polymer ?
#
loop_
_entity_poly.entity_id
_entity_poly.type
_entity_poly.pdbx_seq_one_letter_code
_entity_poly.pdbx_strand_id
1 'polypeptide(L)'
;MRSKIFAFLICCYSLAGWSQNHSFVYEFLSLPSSSLAAGLGGNQIATPEKDLSLSLHNPALLSGDYHHQLSLSYMNYVADIHVGSAIYARKINDLSAWMTAVRYLDYGHIPGMDIHGNSTGAIAARDMAISGGYSFLMTDYLRGGINANFIYSVLDEYSSLGMSVDLGLYYF
;
A
#
# COMPACT_ATOMS: atom_id res chain seq x y z
N MET A 1 -48.24 17.10 13.53
CA MET A 1 -47.05 17.66 14.21
C MET A 1 -45.89 16.67 14.31
N ARG A 2 -46.11 15.42 14.71
CA ARG A 2 -45.04 14.41 14.89
C ARG A 2 -44.21 14.09 13.64
N SER A 3 -44.82 14.04 12.45
CA SER A 3 -44.10 13.76 11.19
C SER A 3 -43.15 14.89 10.75
N LYS A 4 -43.51 16.16 11.04
CA LYS A 4 -42.67 17.32 10.71
C LYS A 4 -41.43 17.40 11.60
N ILE A 5 -41.55 16.96 12.86
CA ILE A 5 -40.42 16.86 13.81
C ILE A 5 -39.45 15.77 13.37
N PHE A 6 -39.96 14.63 12.89
CA PHE A 6 -39.13 13.53 12.40
C PHE A 6 -38.36 13.93 11.13
N ALA A 7 -39.00 14.63 10.19
CA ALA A 7 -38.33 15.16 9.00
C ALA A 7 -37.27 16.21 9.34
N PHE A 8 -37.52 17.06 10.34
CA PHE A 8 -36.57 18.06 10.81
C PHE A 8 -35.32 17.41 11.47
N LEU A 9 -35.51 16.35 12.26
CA LEU A 9 -34.41 15.59 12.87
C LEU A 9 -33.53 14.89 11.82
N ILE A 10 -34.13 14.31 10.78
CA ILE A 10 -33.37 13.68 9.67
C ILE A 10 -32.55 14.72 8.91
N CYS A 11 -33.12 15.91 8.66
CA CYS A 11 -32.44 17.00 7.98
C CYS A 11 -31.24 17.55 8.80
N CYS A 12 -31.41 17.70 10.12
CA CYS A 12 -30.30 18.06 11.01
C CYS A 12 -29.18 17.00 11.03
N TYR A 13 -29.53 15.71 10.90
CA TYR A 13 -28.52 14.64 10.87
C TYR A 13 -27.70 14.66 9.58
N SER A 14 -28.31 14.98 8.43
CA SER A 14 -27.59 15.13 7.16
C SER A 14 -26.65 16.34 7.12
N LEU A 15 -26.95 17.40 7.87
CA LEU A 15 -26.10 18.60 7.98
C LEU A 15 -24.86 18.37 8.86
N ALA A 16 -24.83 17.27 9.63
CA ALA A 16 -23.67 16.86 10.41
C ALA A 16 -22.71 15.94 9.63
N GLY A 17 -22.93 15.76 8.31
CA GLY A 17 -22.00 15.03 7.45
C GLY A 17 -20.72 15.83 7.24
N TRP A 18 -19.63 15.39 7.86
CA TRP A 18 -18.29 15.88 7.53
C TRP A 18 -17.86 15.23 6.22
N SER A 19 -17.52 16.02 5.20
CA SER A 19 -16.80 15.50 4.04
C SER A 19 -15.44 15.02 4.52
N GLN A 20 -15.22 13.70 4.56
CA GLN A 20 -13.90 13.15 4.81
C GLN A 20 -13.08 13.33 3.54
N ASN A 21 -12.29 14.41 3.48
CA ASN A 21 -11.21 14.49 2.49
C ASN A 21 -10.16 13.46 2.88
N HIS A 22 -10.22 12.30 2.21
CA HIS A 22 -9.24 11.25 2.38
C HIS A 22 -7.89 11.81 1.91
N SER A 23 -7.06 12.20 2.86
CA SER A 23 -5.72 12.74 2.61
C SER A 23 -4.74 11.64 3.01
N PHE A 24 -4.34 10.82 2.05
CA PHE A 24 -3.31 9.81 2.30
C PHE A 24 -1.96 10.51 2.43
N VAL A 25 -1.30 10.33 3.57
CA VAL A 25 0.06 10.86 3.79
C VAL A 25 1.09 10.10 2.94
N TYR A 26 0.79 8.84 2.59
CA TYR A 26 1.66 7.98 1.78
C TYR A 26 0.87 7.24 0.69
N GLU A 27 0.38 7.97 -0.31
CA GLU A 27 -0.38 7.40 -1.44
C GLU A 27 0.42 6.35 -2.22
N PHE A 28 1.75 6.44 -2.25
CA PHE A 28 2.56 5.47 -3.02
C PHE A 28 2.41 4.01 -2.55
N LEU A 29 1.94 3.76 -1.32
CA LEU A 29 1.64 2.41 -0.85
C LEU A 29 0.40 1.82 -1.52
N SER A 30 -0.56 2.66 -1.91
CA SER A 30 -1.79 2.25 -2.59
C SER A 30 -1.55 1.87 -4.05
N LEU A 31 -0.45 2.37 -4.64
CA LEU A 31 -0.07 2.03 -6.01
C LEU A 31 0.17 0.51 -6.15
N PRO A 32 -0.17 -0.08 -7.31
CA PRO A 32 0.00 -1.50 -7.51
C PRO A 32 1.48 -1.88 -7.44
N SER A 33 1.77 -2.88 -6.61
CA SER A 33 3.14 -3.34 -6.35
C SER A 33 3.66 -4.32 -7.42
N SER A 34 2.78 -4.86 -8.28
CA SER A 34 3.15 -5.66 -9.46
C SER A 34 2.26 -5.39 -10.66
N SER A 35 2.72 -5.81 -11.85
CA SER A 35 1.97 -5.71 -13.11
C SER A 35 0.68 -6.54 -13.10
N LEU A 36 0.67 -7.67 -12.39
CA LEU A 36 -0.52 -8.49 -12.19
C LEU A 36 -1.57 -7.76 -11.36
N ALA A 37 -1.16 -7.19 -10.22
CA ALA A 37 -2.04 -6.37 -9.38
C ALA A 37 -2.59 -5.17 -10.17
N ALA A 38 -1.74 -4.50 -10.96
CA ALA A 38 -2.15 -3.41 -11.84
C ALA A 38 -3.18 -3.85 -12.90
N GLY A 39 -2.95 -5.00 -13.54
CA GLY A 39 -3.84 -5.55 -14.58
C GLY A 39 -5.20 -6.02 -14.05
N LEU A 40 -5.27 -6.43 -12.79
CA LEU A 40 -6.49 -6.93 -12.15
C LEU A 40 -7.31 -5.83 -11.44
N GLY A 41 -6.98 -4.56 -11.67
CA GLY A 41 -7.71 -3.43 -11.09
C GLY A 41 -7.16 -2.93 -9.74
N GLY A 42 -5.93 -3.29 -9.39
CA GLY A 42 -5.20 -2.75 -8.24
C GLY A 42 -5.24 -3.68 -7.03
N ASN A 43 -6.23 -3.51 -6.16
CA ASN A 43 -6.20 -4.10 -4.83
C ASN A 43 -6.87 -5.48 -4.80
N GLN A 44 -6.06 -6.53 -4.69
CA GLN A 44 -6.52 -7.91 -4.68
C GLN A 44 -6.35 -8.54 -3.30
N ILE A 45 -7.47 -8.85 -2.65
CA ILE A 45 -7.51 -9.24 -1.23
C ILE A 45 -7.72 -10.76 -1.05
N ALA A 46 -8.28 -11.44 -2.06
CA ALA A 46 -8.70 -12.83 -1.98
C ALA A 46 -8.57 -13.57 -3.32
N THR A 47 -7.46 -13.37 -4.04
CA THR A 47 -7.22 -14.06 -5.31
C THR A 47 -6.48 -15.38 -5.04
N PRO A 48 -6.88 -16.51 -5.67
CA PRO A 48 -6.16 -17.78 -5.56
C PRO A 48 -4.85 -17.83 -6.37
N GLU A 49 -4.46 -16.71 -6.98
CA GLU A 49 -3.26 -16.64 -7.81
C GLU A 49 -1.99 -16.70 -6.96
N LYS A 50 -1.00 -17.45 -7.46
CA LYS A 50 0.28 -17.65 -6.78
C LYS A 50 1.28 -16.53 -7.09
N ASP A 51 0.91 -15.27 -6.84
CA ASP A 51 1.84 -14.14 -6.92
C ASP A 51 2.20 -13.65 -5.51
N LEU A 52 3.50 -13.48 -5.29
CA LEU A 52 4.04 -13.01 -4.03
C LEU A 52 3.68 -11.53 -3.77
N SER A 53 3.46 -10.73 -4.81
CA SER A 53 3.06 -9.32 -4.66
C SER A 53 1.71 -9.14 -3.96
N LEU A 54 0.81 -10.11 -4.09
CA LEU A 54 -0.49 -10.11 -3.42
C LEU A 54 -0.35 -10.16 -1.89
N SER A 55 0.78 -10.69 -1.39
CA SER A 55 1.07 -10.71 0.04
C SER A 55 1.26 -9.30 0.63
N LEU A 56 1.60 -8.29 -0.19
CA LEU A 56 1.64 -6.89 0.23
C LEU A 56 0.26 -6.28 0.41
N HIS A 57 -0.73 -6.76 -0.34
CA HIS A 57 -2.12 -6.30 -0.23
C HIS A 57 -2.85 -7.03 0.90
N ASN A 58 -2.58 -8.32 1.08
CA ASN A 58 -3.07 -9.09 2.21
C ASN A 58 -1.98 -10.06 2.71
N PRO A 59 -1.40 -9.83 3.91
CA PRO A 59 -0.35 -10.70 4.43
C PRO A 59 -0.81 -12.14 4.68
N ALA A 60 -2.12 -12.37 4.80
CA ALA A 60 -2.68 -13.71 4.93
C ALA A 60 -2.65 -14.51 3.62
N LEU A 61 -2.36 -13.90 2.46
CA LEU A 61 -2.19 -14.64 1.20
C LEU A 61 -0.81 -15.32 1.09
N LEU A 62 0.15 -14.94 1.94
CA LEU A 62 1.48 -15.55 1.96
C LEU A 62 1.37 -17.03 2.37
N SER A 63 1.52 -17.93 1.40
CA SER A 63 1.44 -19.38 1.59
C SER A 63 2.79 -20.02 1.89
N GLY A 64 2.76 -21.15 2.58
CA GLY A 64 3.93 -22.03 2.75
C GLY A 64 4.44 -22.63 1.42
N ASP A 65 3.74 -22.40 0.31
CA ASP A 65 4.18 -22.78 -1.04
C ASP A 65 5.34 -21.92 -1.56
N TYR A 66 5.52 -20.71 -1.02
CA TYR A 66 6.57 -19.78 -1.41
C TYR A 66 7.91 -20.13 -0.72
N HIS A 67 8.58 -21.16 -1.22
CA HIS A 67 9.93 -21.52 -0.76
C HIS A 67 11.00 -20.87 -1.65
N HIS A 68 11.68 -19.84 -1.12
CA HIS A 68 12.81 -19.16 -1.77
C HIS A 68 12.42 -18.40 -3.05
N GLN A 69 11.28 -17.72 -3.02
CA GLN A 69 10.77 -16.98 -4.17
C GLN A 69 11.16 -15.51 -4.08
N LEU A 70 11.64 -14.97 -5.20
CA LEU A 70 11.94 -13.56 -5.40
C LEU A 70 11.02 -13.03 -6.49
N SER A 71 10.32 -11.93 -6.22
CA SER A 71 9.52 -11.18 -7.18
C SER A 71 10.12 -9.79 -7.33
N LEU A 72 10.39 -9.39 -8.58
CA LEU A 72 10.88 -8.07 -8.92
C LEU A 72 9.85 -7.45 -9.87
N SER A 73 9.43 -6.23 -9.58
CA SER A 73 8.52 -5.48 -10.45
C SER A 73 9.02 -4.07 -10.64
N TYR A 74 8.83 -3.57 -11.85
CA TYR A 74 9.14 -2.20 -12.23
C TYR A 74 8.00 -1.66 -13.08
N MET A 75 7.54 -0.46 -12.77
CA MET A 75 6.45 0.21 -13.44
C MET A 75 6.84 1.67 -13.65
N ASN A 76 6.80 2.12 -14.90
CA ASN A 76 6.82 3.54 -15.21
C ASN A 76 5.37 4.04 -15.13
N TYR A 77 5.12 4.95 -14.20
CA TYR A 77 3.84 5.54 -13.92
C TYR A 77 3.73 6.92 -14.61
N VAL A 78 2.52 7.45 -14.71
CA VAL A 78 2.24 8.69 -15.44
C VAL A 78 3.12 9.84 -14.91
N ALA A 79 3.56 10.72 -15.81
CA ALA A 79 4.47 11.85 -15.54
C ALA A 79 5.91 11.46 -15.16
N ASP A 80 6.46 10.42 -15.80
CA ASP A 80 7.85 9.95 -15.61
C ASP A 80 8.18 9.52 -14.17
N ILE A 81 7.15 9.10 -13.42
CA ILE A 81 7.32 8.54 -12.08
C ILE A 81 7.79 7.09 -12.21
N HIS A 82 8.86 6.73 -11.52
CA HIS A 82 9.43 5.39 -11.57
C HIS A 82 9.09 4.63 -10.28
N VAL A 83 8.33 3.55 -10.39
CA VAL A 83 7.97 2.69 -9.26
C VAL A 83 8.69 1.36 -9.38
N GLY A 84 9.47 1.01 -8.38
CA GLY A 84 10.14 -0.28 -8.26
C GLY A 84 9.70 -1.03 -7.01
N SER A 85 9.53 -2.34 -7.11
CA SER A 85 9.32 -3.21 -5.96
C SER A 85 10.14 -4.49 -6.07
N ALA A 86 10.63 -4.95 -4.92
CA ALA A 86 11.34 -6.21 -4.79
C ALA A 86 10.80 -6.92 -3.55
N ILE A 87 10.36 -8.16 -3.71
CA ILE A 87 9.73 -8.94 -2.64
C ILE A 87 10.41 -10.30 -2.60
N TYR A 88 10.88 -10.67 -1.43
CA TYR A 88 11.45 -11.96 -1.17
C TYR A 88 10.61 -12.67 -0.12
N ALA A 89 10.27 -13.93 -0.38
CA ALA A 89 9.57 -14.77 0.58
C ALA A 89 10.23 -16.10 0.78
N ARG A 90 10.13 -16.55 2.02
CA ARG A 90 10.66 -17.83 2.44
C ARG A 90 9.72 -18.49 3.45
N LYS A 91 9.34 -19.71 3.11
CA LYS A 91 8.73 -20.67 4.03
C LYS A 91 9.65 -20.95 5.23
N ILE A 92 9.08 -20.92 6.43
CA ILE A 92 9.73 -21.45 7.64
C ILE A 92 9.32 -22.91 7.81
N ASN A 93 8.01 -23.16 7.90
CA ASN A 93 7.39 -24.47 8.09
C ASN A 93 6.21 -24.64 7.12
N ASP A 94 5.58 -25.81 7.06
CA ASP A 94 4.34 -26.02 6.27
C ASP A 94 3.20 -25.07 6.69
N LEU A 95 3.24 -24.61 7.94
CA LEU A 95 2.22 -23.76 8.55
C LEU A 95 2.59 -22.27 8.58
N SER A 96 3.83 -21.88 8.24
CA SER A 96 4.26 -20.48 8.37
C SER A 96 5.31 -20.04 7.35
N ALA A 97 5.21 -18.77 6.95
CA ALA A 97 6.10 -18.13 6.00
C ALA A 97 6.38 -16.69 6.43
N TRP A 98 7.53 -16.17 6.00
CA TRP A 98 7.85 -14.76 6.14
C TRP A 98 8.20 -14.17 4.78
N MET A 99 8.02 -12.86 4.68
CA MET A 99 8.41 -12.09 3.52
C MET A 99 9.07 -10.79 3.94
N THR A 100 9.92 -10.28 3.07
CA THR A 100 10.43 -8.91 3.13
C THR A 100 10.24 -8.27 1.77
N ALA A 101 9.77 -7.03 1.76
CA ALA A 101 9.64 -6.26 0.55
C ALA A 101 10.35 -4.92 0.69
N VAL A 102 10.80 -4.41 -0.45
CA VAL A 102 11.26 -3.04 -0.60
C VAL A 102 10.48 -2.45 -1.76
N ARG A 103 9.89 -1.28 -1.54
CA ARG A 103 9.23 -0.48 -2.56
C ARG A 103 9.93 0.86 -2.63
N TYR A 104 10.15 1.33 -3.84
CA TYR A 104 10.78 2.62 -4.12
C TYR A 104 9.94 3.34 -5.16
N LEU A 105 9.72 4.63 -4.94
CA LEU A 105 9.07 5.51 -5.89
C LEU A 105 9.94 6.74 -6.08
N ASP A 106 10.25 7.01 -7.35
CA ASP A 106 10.92 8.21 -7.80
C ASP A 106 9.90 9.10 -8.49
N TYR A 107 9.72 10.34 -8.00
CA TYR A 107 8.83 11.29 -8.65
C TYR A 107 9.44 11.92 -9.91
N GLY A 108 10.70 11.59 -10.24
CA GLY A 108 11.36 12.10 -11.42
C GLY A 108 11.79 13.56 -11.26
N HIS A 109 11.85 14.28 -12.39
CA HIS A 109 12.36 15.65 -12.42
C HIS A 109 11.22 16.67 -12.26
N ILE A 110 11.14 17.30 -11.10
CA ILE A 110 10.19 18.38 -10.85
C ILE A 110 10.92 19.72 -11.01
N PRO A 111 10.58 20.57 -11.99
CA PRO A 111 11.21 21.88 -12.11
C PRO A 111 10.76 22.80 -10.97
N GLY A 112 11.69 23.22 -10.13
CA GLY A 112 11.47 24.23 -9.10
C GLY A 112 11.36 25.61 -9.73
N MET A 113 10.30 26.34 -9.38
CA MET A 113 10.13 27.75 -9.74
C MET A 113 9.88 28.59 -8.48
N ASP A 114 10.53 29.75 -8.41
CA ASP A 114 10.25 30.77 -7.41
C ASP A 114 8.94 31.52 -7.73
N ILE A 115 8.40 32.28 -6.77
CA ILE A 115 7.19 33.11 -6.92
C ILE A 115 7.31 34.13 -8.06
N HIS A 116 8.53 34.44 -8.49
CA HIS A 116 8.84 35.32 -9.61
C HIS A 116 8.99 34.60 -10.95
N GLY A 117 8.77 33.28 -11.01
CA GLY A 117 8.89 32.47 -12.23
C GLY A 117 10.32 32.14 -12.64
N ASN A 118 11.31 32.41 -11.78
CA ASN A 118 12.71 32.05 -12.01
C ASN A 118 12.94 30.59 -11.58
N SER A 119 13.73 29.84 -12.34
CA SER A 119 14.05 28.46 -12.00
C SER A 119 14.98 28.41 -10.78
N THR A 120 14.53 27.74 -9.72
CA THR A 120 15.28 27.54 -8.47
C THR A 120 16.11 26.25 -8.48
N GLY A 121 16.04 25.47 -9.56
CA GLY A 121 16.71 24.16 -9.68
C GLY A 121 15.70 23.02 -9.81
N ALA A 122 16.21 21.79 -9.85
CA ALA A 122 15.40 20.59 -9.91
C ALA A 122 15.08 20.09 -8.50
N ILE A 123 13.80 19.93 -8.20
CA ILE A 123 13.31 19.35 -6.96
C ILE A 123 13.26 17.84 -7.16
N ALA A 124 13.98 17.09 -6.33
CA ALA A 124 13.93 15.63 -6.31
C ALA A 124 13.04 15.18 -5.15
N ALA A 125 12.02 14.37 -5.46
CA ALA A 125 11.17 13.72 -4.47
C ALA A 125 11.26 12.21 -4.62
N ARG A 126 11.50 11.51 -3.51
CA ARG A 126 11.75 10.07 -3.48
C ARG A 126 11.11 9.46 -2.24
N ASP A 127 10.37 8.40 -2.46
CA ASP A 127 9.74 7.61 -1.39
C ASP A 127 10.30 6.19 -1.38
N MET A 128 10.50 5.67 -0.18
CA MET A 128 10.94 4.31 0.05
C MET A 128 10.11 3.69 1.17
N ALA A 129 9.67 2.45 0.96
CA ALA A 129 9.08 1.63 2.01
C ALA A 129 9.81 0.30 2.10
N ILE A 130 10.06 -0.14 3.32
CA ILE A 130 10.56 -1.47 3.63
C ILE A 130 9.49 -2.17 4.44
N SER A 131 9.08 -3.35 3.98
CA SER A 131 8.01 -4.13 4.58
C SER A 131 8.52 -5.48 5.06
N GLY A 132 8.06 -5.91 6.22
CA GLY A 132 8.32 -7.23 6.78
C GLY A 132 7.01 -7.90 7.16
N GLY A 133 6.71 -9.02 6.52
CA GLY A 133 5.48 -9.77 6.72
C GLY A 133 5.72 -11.16 7.28
N TYR A 134 4.79 -11.63 8.08
CA TYR A 134 4.73 -12.98 8.59
C TYR A 134 3.31 -13.52 8.46
N SER A 135 3.17 -14.74 7.94
CA SER A 135 1.90 -15.45 7.89
C SER A 135 1.97 -16.77 8.61
N PHE A 136 0.83 -17.15 9.18
CA PHE A 136 0.66 -18.42 9.86
C PHE A 136 -0.72 -19.01 9.60
N LEU A 137 -0.73 -20.32 9.39
CA LEU A 137 -1.95 -21.11 9.29
C LEU A 137 -2.48 -21.38 10.71
N MET A 138 -3.64 -20.83 11.03
CA MET A 138 -4.31 -21.00 12.33
C MET A 138 -5.06 -22.33 12.39
N THR A 139 -5.74 -22.66 11.29
CA THR A 139 -6.57 -23.86 11.11
C THR A 139 -6.42 -24.32 9.66
N ASP A 140 -6.82 -25.56 9.35
CA ASP A 140 -6.78 -26.14 7.98
C ASP A 140 -7.54 -25.34 6.90
N TYR A 141 -8.31 -24.31 7.28
CA TYR A 141 -9.08 -23.42 6.38
C TYR A 141 -8.86 -21.92 6.65
N LEU A 142 -8.08 -21.56 7.68
CA LEU A 142 -7.93 -20.18 8.12
C LEU A 142 -6.46 -19.80 8.28
N ARG A 143 -6.07 -18.74 7.60
CA ARG A 143 -4.72 -18.18 7.65
C ARG A 143 -4.77 -16.73 8.16
N GLY A 144 -3.86 -16.40 9.06
CA GLY A 144 -3.63 -15.04 9.49
C GLY A 144 -2.28 -14.52 9.02
N GLY A 145 -2.19 -13.22 8.85
CA GLY A 145 -0.96 -12.54 8.48
C GLY A 145 -0.82 -11.20 9.18
N ILE A 146 0.42 -10.83 9.45
CA ILE A 146 0.81 -9.51 9.92
C ILE A 146 1.89 -8.98 8.97
N ASN A 147 1.82 -7.70 8.63
CA ASN A 147 2.85 -6.99 7.90
C ASN A 147 3.18 -5.71 8.64
N ALA A 148 4.45 -5.35 8.69
CA ALA A 148 4.92 -4.08 9.22
C ALA A 148 5.67 -3.36 8.12
N ASN A 149 5.28 -2.12 7.83
CA ASN A 149 5.92 -1.29 6.83
C ASN A 149 6.59 -0.09 7.51
N PHE A 150 7.85 0.13 7.20
CA PHE A 150 8.59 1.32 7.54
C PHE A 150 8.69 2.19 6.30
N ILE A 151 8.25 3.43 6.41
CA ILE A 151 8.09 4.36 5.29
C ILE A 151 9.00 5.54 5.51
N TYR A 152 9.76 5.90 4.49
CA TYR A 152 10.59 7.10 4.45
C TYR A 152 10.30 7.86 3.16
N SER A 153 9.86 9.10 3.30
CA SER A 153 9.55 9.99 2.19
C SER A 153 10.44 11.21 2.28
N VAL A 154 11.06 11.60 1.17
CA VAL A 154 11.86 12.82 1.06
C VAL A 154 11.30 13.64 -0.09
N LEU A 155 10.82 14.83 0.21
CA LEU A 155 10.46 15.86 -0.74
C LEU A 155 11.40 17.03 -0.55
N ASP A 156 12.44 17.10 -1.40
CA ASP A 156 13.42 18.18 -1.40
C ASP A 156 14.12 18.36 -0.03
N GLU A 157 13.76 19.41 0.71
CA GLU A 157 14.28 19.69 2.06
C GLU A 157 13.52 18.97 3.17
N TYR A 158 12.31 18.48 2.90
CA TYR A 158 11.44 17.85 3.89
C TYR A 158 11.54 16.34 3.84
N SER A 159 11.84 15.72 4.98
CA SER A 159 11.75 14.27 5.13
C SER A 159 10.67 13.89 6.14
N SER A 160 9.89 12.86 5.81
CA SER A 160 8.90 12.27 6.69
C SER A 160 9.22 10.79 6.93
N LEU A 161 9.01 10.36 8.16
CA LEU A 161 9.12 8.96 8.57
C LEU A 161 7.74 8.47 9.01
N GLY A 162 7.40 7.27 8.59
CA GLY A 162 6.13 6.62 8.87
C GLY A 162 6.31 5.16 9.22
N MET A 163 5.38 4.63 10.00
CA MET A 163 5.27 3.20 10.26
C MET A 163 3.81 2.81 10.08
N SER A 164 3.56 1.70 9.41
CA SER A 164 2.24 1.08 9.33
C SER A 164 2.32 -0.39 9.70
N VAL A 165 1.20 -0.92 10.19
CA VAL A 165 1.04 -2.34 10.49
C VAL A 165 -0.26 -2.79 9.86
N ASP A 166 -0.17 -3.82 9.01
CA ASP A 166 -1.33 -4.42 8.36
C ASP A 166 -1.60 -5.77 9.02
N LEU A 167 -2.88 -6.04 9.26
CA LEU A 167 -3.37 -7.32 9.78
C LEU A 167 -4.33 -7.91 8.76
N GLY A 168 -4.08 -9.15 8.37
CA GLY A 168 -4.85 -9.87 7.35
C GLY A 168 -5.39 -11.17 7.90
N LEU A 169 -6.60 -11.52 7.46
CA LEU A 169 -7.18 -12.84 7.60
C LEU A 169 -7.62 -13.33 6.23
N TYR A 170 -7.38 -14.60 5.94
CA TYR A 170 -7.79 -15.24 4.71
C TYR A 170 -8.40 -16.61 5.02
N TYR A 171 -9.62 -16.81 4.54
CA TYR A 171 -10.35 -18.07 4.64
C TYR A 171 -10.48 -18.67 3.24
N PHE A 172 -10.18 -19.96 3.11
CA PHE A 172 -10.13 -20.68 1.84
C PHE A 172 -11.02 -21.93 1.83
#